data_AF-A0A257ZB80-F1
#
_entry.id   AF-A0A257ZB80-F1
#
_cell.length_a   1.000
_cell.length_b   1.000
_cell.length_c   1.000
_cell.angle_alpha   90.00
_cell.angle_beta   90.00
_cell.angle_gamma   90.00
#
_symmetry.space_group_name_H-M   'P 1'
#
loop_
_entity.id
_entity.type
_entity.pdbx_description
1 polymer ?
#
loop_
_entity_poly.entity_id
_entity_poly.type
_entity_poly.pdbx_seq_one_letter_code
_entity_poly.pdbx_strand_id
1 'polypeptide(L)'
;MKYMLTYDLLESARNTQEWFGATARAMASYPAFALSLNPALPLIAAWGEVTERSFGRMISKPDWGIRSIVGPDGQDNLVDVTPVVEKPFGNLIQFFVRRRPPMARKVLLVAPMSGHYATLLRSTVASLLPDADVYVTDWHNARDIPVSAGKFDVEDYTLYLAEFMKALGPDTHVIAVCQPVPLALAATAYLAAEDPDAQPRSLVLIGGPVDPDAAATEVTDFGRRITMGQLEHLAIQRVGFKHKGAGRLVYPGLLQLQSFITMNAERHSKAFSEQVFRVSRGEATDHDAHNRFYDEYLAVMDMTAEFYLSTVERIFKNREI
;
A
#
# COMPACT_ATOMS: atom_id res chain seq x y z
N MET A 1 10.41 -10.20 -23.69
CA MET A 1 11.23 -10.92 -22.70
C MET A 1 12.17 -10.03 -21.89
N LYS A 2 12.71 -8.92 -22.45
CA LYS A 2 13.49 -7.94 -21.67
C LYS A 2 12.69 -7.46 -20.44
N TYR A 3 13.31 -7.47 -19.26
CA TYR A 3 12.76 -7.15 -17.93
C TYR A 3 11.72 -8.09 -17.31
N MET A 4 11.27 -9.13 -18.02
CA MET A 4 10.40 -10.15 -17.42
C MET A 4 11.21 -11.16 -16.59
N LEU A 5 12.39 -11.55 -17.08
CA LEU A 5 13.31 -12.42 -16.35
C LEU A 5 13.81 -11.78 -15.05
N THR A 6 14.00 -10.46 -15.02
CA THR A 6 14.42 -9.75 -13.80
C THR A 6 13.30 -9.71 -12.77
N TYR A 7 12.05 -9.59 -13.21
CA TYR A 7 10.87 -9.65 -12.34
C TYR A 7 10.75 -11.03 -11.69
N ASP A 8 10.78 -12.08 -12.51
CA ASP A 8 10.74 -13.47 -12.02
C ASP A 8 11.95 -13.80 -11.14
N LEU A 9 13.12 -13.20 -11.39
CA LEU A 9 14.30 -13.37 -10.54
C LEU A 9 14.12 -12.70 -9.16
N LEU A 10 13.52 -11.51 -9.09
CA LEU A 10 13.18 -10.87 -7.82
C LEU A 10 12.17 -11.70 -7.01
N GLU A 11 11.11 -12.16 -7.67
CA GLU A 11 10.11 -13.05 -7.06
C GLU A 11 10.72 -14.38 -6.62
N SER A 12 11.62 -14.96 -7.43
CA SER A 12 12.35 -16.18 -7.09
C SER A 12 13.24 -15.98 -5.88
N ALA A 13 14.03 -14.90 -5.84
CA ALA A 13 14.89 -14.59 -4.70
C ALA A 13 14.07 -14.44 -3.41
N ARG A 14 12.97 -13.68 -3.45
CA ARG A 14 12.03 -13.54 -2.32
C ARG A 14 11.48 -14.91 -1.87
N ASN A 15 11.07 -15.76 -2.83
CA ASN A 15 10.54 -17.09 -2.54
C ASN A 15 11.56 -18.05 -1.95
N THR A 16 12.80 -17.98 -2.41
CA THR A 16 13.91 -18.74 -1.84
C THR A 16 14.18 -18.32 -0.40
N GLN A 17 14.11 -17.02 -0.08
CA GLN A 17 14.33 -16.54 1.29
C GLN A 17 13.22 -16.97 2.25
N GLU A 18 11.95 -16.89 1.83
CA GLU A 18 10.83 -17.45 2.61
C GLU A 18 11.03 -18.95 2.87
N TRP A 19 11.38 -19.71 1.83
CA TRP A 19 11.64 -21.15 1.93
C TRP A 19 12.80 -21.48 2.88
N PHE A 20 13.90 -20.72 2.84
CA PHE A 20 15.00 -20.89 3.79
C PHE A 20 14.57 -20.58 5.23
N GLY A 21 13.76 -19.55 5.44
CA GLY A 21 13.21 -19.23 6.76
C GLY A 21 12.37 -20.37 7.32
N ALA A 22 11.40 -20.85 6.55
CA ALA A 22 10.53 -21.96 6.93
C ALA A 22 11.32 -23.25 7.21
N THR A 23 12.32 -23.55 6.38
CA THR A 23 13.19 -24.72 6.54
C THR A 23 14.03 -24.63 7.82
N ALA A 24 14.66 -23.48 8.08
CA ALA A 24 15.47 -23.27 9.29
C ALA A 24 14.62 -23.39 10.56
N ARG A 25 13.42 -22.80 10.55
CA ARG A 25 12.45 -22.92 11.65
C ARG A 25 12.09 -24.39 11.91
N ALA A 26 11.65 -25.10 10.87
CA ALA A 26 11.24 -26.49 11.00
C ALA A 26 12.38 -27.39 11.50
N MET A 27 13.58 -27.25 10.95
CA MET A 27 14.75 -28.04 11.35
C MET A 27 15.15 -27.81 12.80
N ALA A 28 15.18 -26.56 13.25
CA ALA A 28 15.63 -26.21 14.60
C ALA A 28 14.58 -26.50 15.69
N SER A 29 13.31 -26.68 15.32
CA SER A 29 12.20 -27.00 16.24
C SER A 29 11.89 -28.50 16.38
N TYR A 30 12.72 -29.40 15.84
CA TYR A 30 12.51 -30.85 15.97
C TYR A 30 12.54 -31.32 17.43
N PRO A 31 11.62 -32.22 17.86
CA PRO A 31 11.61 -32.75 19.22
C PRO A 31 12.92 -33.44 19.64
N ALA A 32 13.66 -34.01 18.70
CA ALA A 32 14.97 -34.61 18.94
C ALA A 32 15.99 -33.62 19.56
N PHE A 33 15.78 -32.32 19.38
CA PHE A 33 16.61 -31.27 19.93
C PHE A 33 16.08 -30.66 21.24
N ALA A 34 14.94 -31.14 21.76
CA ALA A 34 14.31 -30.55 22.95
C ALA A 34 15.19 -30.59 24.22
N LEU A 35 16.10 -31.56 24.32
CA LEU A 35 17.07 -31.68 25.42
C LEU A 35 18.43 -31.04 25.13
N SER A 36 18.60 -30.43 23.95
CA SER A 36 19.85 -29.79 23.57
C SER A 36 20.03 -28.47 24.32
N LEU A 37 21.20 -28.31 24.94
CA LEU A 37 21.59 -27.04 25.59
C LEU A 37 22.26 -26.05 24.61
N ASN A 38 22.28 -26.36 23.30
CA ASN A 38 22.92 -25.50 22.30
C ASN A 38 22.09 -24.23 22.06
N PRO A 39 22.58 -23.04 22.45
CA PRO A 39 21.83 -21.78 22.29
C PRO A 39 21.64 -21.38 20.81
N ALA A 40 22.37 -21.99 19.87
CA ALA A 40 22.20 -21.74 18.45
C ALA A 40 20.85 -22.25 17.91
N LEU A 41 20.26 -23.29 18.49
CA LEU A 41 19.03 -23.89 17.97
C LEU A 41 17.82 -22.95 18.13
N PRO A 42 17.54 -22.37 19.32
CA PRO A 42 16.50 -21.36 19.46
C PRO A 42 16.72 -20.13 18.57
N LEU A 43 17.98 -19.71 18.36
CA LEU A 43 18.31 -18.58 17.49
C LEU A 43 18.03 -18.90 16.01
N ILE A 44 18.38 -20.09 15.52
CA ILE A 44 18.09 -20.53 14.15
C ILE A 44 16.57 -20.63 13.95
N ALA A 45 15.85 -21.19 14.92
CA ALA A 45 14.39 -21.29 14.85
C ALA A 45 13.74 -19.90 14.77
N ALA A 46 14.18 -18.97 15.64
CA ALA A 46 13.71 -17.60 15.66
C ALA A 46 14.05 -16.82 14.38
N TRP A 47 15.28 -16.97 13.88
CA TRP A 47 15.67 -16.39 12.59
C TRP A 47 14.79 -16.92 11.46
N GLY A 48 14.52 -18.23 11.45
CA GLY A 48 13.65 -18.87 10.49
C GLY A 48 12.23 -18.28 10.51
N GLU A 49 11.64 -18.14 11.69
CA GLU A 49 10.30 -17.55 11.87
C GLU A 49 10.21 -16.10 11.40
N VAL A 50 11.16 -15.24 11.80
CA VAL A 50 11.16 -13.84 11.39
C VAL A 50 11.39 -13.70 9.88
N THR A 51 12.28 -14.52 9.31
CA THR A 51 12.56 -14.54 7.86
C THR A 51 11.34 -15.00 7.06
N GLU A 52 10.76 -16.14 7.42
CA GLU A 52 9.55 -16.70 6.79
C GLU A 52 8.43 -15.65 6.77
N ARG A 53 8.10 -15.07 7.94
CA ARG A 53 7.06 -14.04 8.06
C ARG A 53 7.38 -12.83 7.19
N SER A 54 8.61 -12.31 7.24
CA SER A 54 8.99 -11.10 6.52
C SER A 54 8.80 -11.25 5.01
N PHE A 55 9.32 -12.33 4.43
CA PHE A 55 9.23 -12.54 2.98
C PHE A 55 7.83 -12.97 2.52
N GLY A 56 7.06 -13.69 3.35
CA GLY A 56 5.66 -14.02 3.07
C GLY A 56 4.73 -12.81 3.05
N ARG A 57 5.02 -11.78 3.88
CA ARG A 57 4.24 -10.53 3.90
C ARG A 57 4.40 -9.69 2.64
N MET A 58 5.54 -9.77 1.96
CA MET A 58 5.83 -8.95 0.77
C MET A 58 4.87 -9.14 -0.41
N ILE A 59 4.11 -10.25 -0.42
CA ILE A 59 3.17 -10.58 -1.49
C ILE A 59 1.71 -10.61 -1.04
N SER A 60 1.45 -10.32 0.24
CA SER A 60 0.14 -10.49 0.86
C SER A 60 -0.47 -9.14 1.16
N LYS A 61 -1.68 -8.88 0.64
CA LYS A 61 -2.47 -7.73 1.06
C LYS A 61 -2.95 -7.94 2.51
N PRO A 62 -2.69 -7.02 3.45
CA PRO A 62 -3.22 -7.12 4.80
C PRO A 62 -4.74 -6.96 4.80
N ASP A 63 -5.43 -7.56 5.76
CA ASP A 63 -6.83 -7.25 6.00
C ASP A 63 -6.97 -5.89 6.69
N TRP A 64 -8.11 -5.22 6.48
CA TRP A 64 -8.41 -3.97 7.17
C TRP A 64 -8.43 -4.11 8.69
N GLY A 65 -8.82 -5.26 9.23
CA GLY A 65 -8.74 -5.54 10.68
C GLY A 65 -9.61 -4.65 11.58
N ILE A 66 -10.46 -3.79 11.01
CA ILE A 66 -11.44 -2.98 11.74
C ILE A 66 -12.72 -3.81 11.86
N ARG A 67 -12.89 -4.49 12.99
CA ARG A 67 -14.00 -5.43 13.20
C ARG A 67 -15.25 -4.78 13.79
N SER A 68 -15.05 -3.83 14.71
CA SER A 68 -16.12 -3.10 15.38
C SER A 68 -15.66 -1.70 15.79
N ILE A 69 -16.64 -0.82 16.02
CA ILE A 69 -16.46 0.42 16.76
C ILE A 69 -17.47 0.46 17.92
N VAL A 70 -17.13 1.17 18.99
CA VAL A 70 -18.05 1.35 20.13
C VAL A 70 -19.17 2.32 19.72
N GLY A 71 -20.42 1.86 19.85
CA GLY A 71 -21.61 2.65 19.59
C GLY A 71 -21.94 3.65 20.72
N PRO A 72 -22.85 4.60 20.49
CA PRO A 72 -23.25 5.59 21.50
C PRO A 72 -23.88 4.99 22.77
N ASP A 73 -24.45 3.79 22.66
CA ASP A 73 -25.03 3.00 23.74
C ASP A 73 -24.00 2.12 24.48
N GLY A 74 -22.72 2.21 24.08
CA GLY A 74 -21.62 1.40 24.62
C GLY A 74 -21.56 -0.02 24.04
N GLN A 75 -22.41 -0.39 23.09
CA GLN A 75 -22.34 -1.68 22.42
C GLN A 75 -21.43 -1.62 21.19
N ASP A 76 -20.71 -2.71 20.92
CA ASP A 76 -19.93 -2.85 19.71
C ASP A 76 -20.82 -2.95 18.46
N ASN A 77 -20.60 -2.05 17.52
CA ASN A 77 -21.18 -2.11 16.19
C ASN A 77 -20.18 -2.69 15.20
N LEU A 78 -20.56 -3.80 14.55
CA LEU A 78 -19.71 -4.48 13.57
C LEU A 78 -19.50 -3.61 12.33
N VAL A 79 -18.30 -3.69 11.76
CA VAL A 79 -17.90 -2.98 10.56
C VAL A 79 -17.72 -3.97 9.42
N ASP A 80 -18.46 -3.78 8.33
CA ASP A 80 -18.28 -4.49 7.07
C ASP A 80 -17.55 -3.61 6.06
N VAL A 81 -16.69 -4.20 5.25
CA VAL A 81 -16.09 -3.51 4.10
C VAL A 81 -16.86 -3.89 2.85
N THR A 82 -17.60 -2.94 2.27
CA THR A 82 -18.48 -3.20 1.12
C THR A 82 -18.04 -2.39 -0.10
N PRO A 83 -17.88 -3.01 -1.27
CA PRO A 83 -17.63 -2.26 -2.50
C PRO A 83 -18.86 -1.43 -2.89
N VAL A 84 -18.62 -0.20 -3.33
CA VAL A 84 -19.65 0.78 -3.76
C VAL A 84 -19.54 1.02 -5.26
N VAL A 85 -18.31 1.18 -5.75
CA VAL A 85 -17.99 1.25 -7.18
C VAL A 85 -16.79 0.34 -7.41
N GLU A 86 -16.93 -0.61 -8.32
CA GLU A 86 -15.85 -1.52 -8.69
C GLU A 86 -15.26 -1.14 -10.05
N LYS A 87 -13.93 -1.03 -10.11
CA LYS A 87 -13.20 -0.77 -11.36
C LYS A 87 -11.96 -1.66 -11.44
N PRO A 88 -11.40 -1.90 -12.65
CA PRO A 88 -10.27 -2.81 -12.80
C PRO A 88 -9.05 -2.48 -11.94
N PHE A 89 -8.71 -1.19 -11.79
CA PHE A 89 -7.51 -0.74 -11.07
C PHE A 89 -7.73 -0.37 -9.60
N GLY A 90 -8.98 -0.32 -9.15
CA GLY A 90 -9.28 -0.05 -7.75
C GLY A 90 -10.76 0.15 -7.53
N ASN A 91 -11.18 -0.03 -6.29
CA ASN A 91 -12.57 0.09 -5.88
C ASN A 91 -12.76 1.31 -4.99
N LEU A 92 -13.97 1.85 -5.01
CA LEU A 92 -14.48 2.64 -3.92
C LEU A 92 -15.14 1.70 -2.92
N ILE A 93 -14.59 1.60 -1.71
CA ILE A 93 -15.16 0.78 -0.64
C ILE A 93 -15.75 1.66 0.46
N GLN A 94 -16.78 1.16 1.13
CA GLN A 94 -17.37 1.74 2.34
C GLN A 94 -17.05 0.87 3.54
N PHE A 95 -16.75 1.51 4.68
CA PHE A 95 -16.74 0.87 5.98
C PHE A 95 -18.14 1.02 6.59
N PHE A 96 -19.01 0.08 6.25
CA PHE A 96 -20.40 0.07 6.68
C PHE A 96 -20.51 -0.37 8.14
N VAL A 97 -21.01 0.51 9.00
CA VAL A 97 -21.19 0.22 10.43
C VAL A 97 -22.61 -0.27 10.66
N ARG A 98 -22.77 -1.54 11.07
CA ARG A 98 -24.07 -2.14 11.34
C ARG A 98 -24.76 -1.46 12.51
N ARG A 99 -26.10 -1.42 12.45
CA ARG A 99 -26.97 -0.87 13.52
C ARG A 99 -26.67 0.59 13.85
N ARG A 100 -26.06 1.33 12.92
CA ARG A 100 -25.84 2.77 13.02
C ARG A 100 -26.82 3.52 12.12
N PRO A 101 -27.46 4.60 12.59
CA PRO A 101 -28.21 5.49 11.70
C PRO A 101 -27.27 6.16 10.68
N PRO A 102 -27.79 6.67 9.55
CA PRO A 102 -26.98 7.41 8.58
C PRO A 102 -26.21 8.55 9.25
N MET A 103 -24.93 8.72 8.89
CA MET A 103 -24.12 9.79 9.45
C MET A 103 -24.35 11.09 8.71
N ALA A 104 -24.28 12.21 9.44
CA ALA A 104 -24.43 13.54 8.83
C ALA A 104 -23.25 13.89 7.91
N ARG A 105 -22.08 13.27 8.11
CA ARG A 105 -20.86 13.52 7.34
C ARG A 105 -20.47 12.29 6.56
N LYS A 106 -20.17 12.49 5.28
CA LYS A 106 -19.61 11.50 4.39
C LYS A 106 -18.16 11.88 4.07
N VAL A 107 -17.23 10.95 4.23
CA VAL A 107 -15.81 11.19 4.00
C VAL A 107 -15.28 10.21 2.95
N LEU A 108 -14.70 10.73 1.87
CA LEU A 108 -13.86 9.99 0.94
C LEU A 108 -12.39 10.18 1.33
N LEU A 109 -11.76 9.11 1.83
CA LEU A 109 -10.32 9.06 2.11
C LEU A 109 -9.60 8.43 0.93
N VAL A 110 -8.85 9.24 0.19
CA VAL A 110 -8.07 8.81 -0.97
C VAL A 110 -6.71 8.29 -0.50
N ALA A 111 -6.55 6.96 -0.57
CA ALA A 111 -5.32 6.28 -0.21
C ALA A 111 -4.25 6.44 -1.31
N PRO A 112 -2.96 6.60 -0.96
CA PRO A 112 -1.89 6.62 -1.93
C PRO A 112 -1.67 5.24 -2.55
N MET A 113 -1.16 5.22 -3.79
CA MET A 113 -0.65 4.03 -4.47
C MET A 113 0.88 3.95 -4.40
N SER A 114 1.52 4.47 -3.34
CA SER A 114 2.97 4.58 -3.23
C SER A 114 3.67 3.26 -2.87
N GLY A 115 3.33 2.18 -3.57
CA GLY A 115 3.93 0.86 -3.37
C GLY A 115 3.29 0.01 -2.28
N HIS A 116 2.24 0.49 -1.61
CA HIS A 116 1.56 -0.19 -0.51
C HIS A 116 0.04 -0.17 -0.68
N TYR A 117 -0.63 -1.07 0.03
CA TYR A 117 -2.09 -1.15 0.03
C TYR A 117 -2.73 -0.03 0.87
N ALA A 118 -4.00 0.26 0.58
CA ALA A 118 -4.77 1.28 1.29
C ALA A 118 -4.89 1.04 2.81
N THR A 119 -4.64 -0.19 3.27
CA THR A 119 -4.60 -0.58 4.68
C THR A 119 -3.57 0.16 5.52
N LEU A 120 -2.58 0.84 4.90
CA LEU A 120 -1.74 1.80 5.61
C LEU A 120 -2.54 2.89 6.33
N LEU A 121 -3.71 3.24 5.80
CA LEU A 121 -4.62 4.23 6.39
C LEU A 121 -5.61 3.61 7.40
N ARG A 122 -5.41 2.36 7.84
CA ARG A 122 -6.28 1.66 8.81
C ARG A 122 -6.55 2.50 10.06
N SER A 123 -5.52 3.12 10.63
CA SER A 123 -5.69 3.96 11.83
C SER A 123 -6.53 5.21 11.52
N THR A 124 -6.30 5.86 10.38
CA THR A 124 -7.10 7.01 9.93
C THR A 124 -8.57 6.63 9.74
N VAL A 125 -8.85 5.49 9.10
CA VAL A 125 -10.23 4.99 8.95
C VAL A 125 -10.86 4.74 10.32
N ALA A 126 -10.17 4.03 11.21
CA ALA A 126 -10.67 3.73 12.56
C ALA A 126 -10.98 5.01 13.36
N SER A 127 -10.16 6.05 13.20
CA SER A 127 -10.38 7.35 13.86
C SER A 127 -11.51 8.18 13.25
N LEU A 128 -11.81 8.03 11.96
CA LEU A 128 -12.90 8.75 11.28
C LEU A 128 -14.26 8.10 11.51
N LEU A 129 -14.29 6.77 11.67
CA LEU A 129 -15.50 5.99 11.77
C LEU A 129 -16.48 6.46 12.85
N PRO A 130 -16.07 6.89 14.06
CA PRO A 130 -17.00 7.41 15.06
C PRO A 130 -17.84 8.61 14.59
N ASP A 131 -17.29 9.45 13.70
CA ASP A 131 -17.83 10.76 13.36
C ASP A 131 -18.34 10.90 11.91
N ALA A 132 -18.14 9.88 11.06
CA ALA A 132 -18.52 9.92 9.65
C ALA A 132 -18.85 8.53 9.05
N ASP A 133 -19.57 8.55 7.92
CA ASP A 133 -19.60 7.45 6.96
C ASP A 133 -18.33 7.52 6.11
N VAL A 134 -17.48 6.49 6.22
CA VAL A 134 -16.13 6.49 5.66
C VAL A 134 -16.05 5.61 4.41
N TYR A 135 -15.56 6.22 3.34
CA TYR A 135 -15.29 5.59 2.06
C TYR A 135 -13.81 5.72 1.75
N VAL A 136 -13.21 4.69 1.14
CA VAL A 136 -11.78 4.65 0.83
C VAL A 136 -11.57 4.18 -0.60
N THR A 137 -10.58 4.76 -1.29
CA THR A 137 -10.07 4.19 -2.54
C THR A 137 -9.16 3.01 -2.23
N ASP A 138 -9.56 1.80 -2.62
CA ASP A 138 -8.82 0.58 -2.40
C ASP A 138 -8.25 0.04 -3.73
N TRP A 139 -6.96 0.26 -3.94
CA TRP A 139 -6.28 -0.01 -5.19
C TRP A 139 -5.92 -1.49 -5.36
N HIS A 140 -6.01 -1.97 -6.59
CA HIS A 140 -5.62 -3.34 -6.94
C HIS A 140 -4.14 -3.41 -7.29
N ASN A 141 -3.49 -4.52 -6.93
CA ASN A 141 -2.10 -4.75 -7.30
C ASN A 141 -1.99 -4.94 -8.82
N ALA A 142 -1.21 -4.10 -9.49
CA ALA A 142 -1.14 -4.08 -10.96
C ALA A 142 -0.72 -5.43 -11.56
N ARG A 143 0.09 -6.22 -10.84
CA ARG A 143 0.50 -7.56 -11.31
C ARG A 143 -0.66 -8.53 -11.46
N ASP A 144 -1.75 -8.33 -10.73
CA ASP A 144 -2.92 -9.20 -10.76
C ASP A 144 -4.01 -8.71 -11.73
N ILE A 145 -3.75 -7.62 -12.46
CA ILE A 145 -4.66 -7.01 -13.45
C ILE A 145 -4.23 -7.42 -14.88
N PRO A 146 -5.06 -8.15 -15.64
CA PRO A 146 -4.77 -8.53 -17.02
C PRO A 146 -4.40 -7.34 -17.91
N VAL A 147 -3.51 -7.56 -18.88
CA VAL A 147 -3.13 -6.52 -19.86
C VAL A 147 -4.36 -6.05 -20.67
N SER A 148 -5.34 -6.92 -20.89
CA SER A 148 -6.60 -6.60 -21.59
C SER A 148 -7.48 -5.58 -20.86
N ALA A 149 -7.23 -5.31 -19.58
CA ALA A 149 -7.95 -4.27 -18.81
C ALA A 149 -7.50 -2.84 -19.17
N GLY A 150 -6.54 -2.68 -20.08
CA GLY A 150 -6.06 -1.38 -20.56
C GLY A 150 -4.90 -0.82 -19.74
N LYS A 151 -4.60 0.47 -19.98
CA LYS A 151 -3.61 1.22 -19.21
C LYS A 151 -4.26 1.87 -17.98
N PHE A 152 -3.42 2.40 -17.10
CA PHE A 152 -3.84 3.22 -15.99
C PHE A 152 -2.74 4.22 -15.64
N ASP A 153 -2.96 5.49 -15.95
CA ASP A 153 -2.04 6.61 -15.70
C ASP A 153 -2.62 7.66 -14.73
N VAL A 154 -2.02 8.86 -14.68
CA VAL A 154 -2.46 9.92 -13.76
C VAL A 154 -3.81 10.50 -14.18
N GLU A 155 -4.12 10.53 -15.48
CA GLU A 155 -5.42 10.93 -16.01
C GLU A 155 -6.49 9.92 -15.62
N ASP A 156 -6.22 8.62 -15.80
CA ASP A 156 -7.14 7.55 -15.41
C ASP A 156 -7.40 7.60 -13.88
N TYR A 157 -6.35 7.84 -13.08
CA TYR A 157 -6.47 8.05 -11.63
C TYR A 157 -7.37 9.24 -11.28
N THR A 158 -7.11 10.39 -11.90
CA THR A 158 -7.89 11.62 -11.70
C THR A 158 -9.35 11.42 -12.08
N LEU A 159 -9.63 10.72 -13.19
CA LEU A 159 -11.00 10.41 -13.61
C LEU A 159 -11.69 9.43 -12.64
N TYR A 160 -10.97 8.41 -12.13
CA TYR A 160 -11.52 7.52 -11.10
C TYR A 160 -11.93 8.32 -9.86
N LEU A 161 -11.09 9.27 -9.43
CA LEU A 161 -11.42 10.13 -8.29
C LEU A 161 -12.66 11.00 -8.57
N ALA A 162 -12.74 11.63 -9.75
CA ALA A 162 -13.90 12.45 -10.11
C ALA A 162 -15.19 11.61 -10.15
N GLU A 163 -15.13 10.40 -10.71
CA GLU A 163 -16.25 9.45 -10.72
C GLU A 163 -16.65 9.01 -9.30
N PHE A 164 -15.69 8.72 -8.43
CA PHE A 164 -15.97 8.36 -7.04
C PHE A 164 -16.58 9.52 -6.25
N MET A 165 -16.09 10.75 -6.43
CA MET A 165 -16.69 11.94 -5.84
C MET A 165 -18.13 12.13 -6.32
N LYS A 166 -18.37 12.01 -7.64
CA LYS A 166 -19.71 12.09 -8.22
C LYS A 166 -20.66 11.00 -7.71
N ALA A 167 -20.19 9.77 -7.57
CA ALA A 167 -20.98 8.66 -7.04
C ALA A 167 -21.38 8.87 -5.57
N LEU A 168 -20.55 9.55 -4.78
CA LEU A 168 -20.83 9.88 -3.38
C LEU A 168 -21.70 11.14 -3.23
N GLY A 169 -21.69 12.03 -4.23
CA GLY A 169 -22.51 13.23 -4.30
C GLY A 169 -21.94 14.44 -3.52
N PRO A 170 -22.60 15.61 -3.61
CA PRO A 170 -22.01 16.89 -3.22
C PRO A 170 -21.81 17.08 -1.71
N ASP A 171 -22.45 16.28 -0.87
CA ASP A 171 -22.27 16.33 0.59
C ASP A 171 -20.99 15.65 1.09
N THR A 172 -20.13 15.21 0.17
CA THR A 172 -18.90 14.46 0.49
C THR A 172 -17.74 15.38 0.85
N HIS A 173 -17.02 15.04 1.93
CA HIS A 173 -15.73 15.63 2.27
C HIS A 173 -14.60 14.73 1.77
N VAL A 174 -13.68 15.27 0.96
CA VAL A 174 -12.55 14.52 0.42
C VAL A 174 -11.30 14.79 1.25
N ILE A 175 -10.57 13.74 1.60
CA ILE A 175 -9.25 13.80 2.23
C ILE A 175 -8.28 13.02 1.35
N ALA A 176 -7.27 13.70 0.78
CA ALA A 176 -6.19 13.07 0.02
C ALA A 176 -4.87 13.17 0.78
N VAL A 177 -4.13 12.06 0.84
CA VAL A 177 -2.91 11.93 1.65
C VAL A 177 -1.73 11.55 0.79
N CYS A 178 -0.66 12.33 0.84
CA CYS A 178 0.60 12.09 0.14
C CYS A 178 0.44 12.12 -1.39
N GLN A 179 0.85 11.07 -2.10
CA GLN A 179 0.84 10.98 -3.56
C GLN A 179 -0.43 11.50 -4.28
N PRO A 180 -1.67 11.16 -3.87
CA PRO A 180 -2.90 11.59 -4.53
C PRO A 180 -3.22 13.08 -4.43
N VAL A 181 -2.55 13.85 -3.59
CA VAL A 181 -2.87 15.27 -3.34
C VAL A 181 -3.07 16.10 -4.62
N PRO A 182 -2.09 16.19 -5.54
CA PRO A 182 -2.28 16.96 -6.78
C PRO A 182 -3.39 16.37 -7.65
N LEU A 183 -3.53 15.04 -7.72
CA LEU A 183 -4.53 14.38 -8.55
C LEU A 183 -5.96 14.57 -8.03
N ALA A 184 -6.15 14.62 -6.71
CA ALA A 184 -7.43 14.93 -6.08
C ALA A 184 -7.84 16.39 -6.29
N LEU A 185 -6.86 17.31 -6.27
CA LEU A 185 -7.09 18.71 -6.65
C LEU A 185 -7.55 18.82 -8.11
N ALA A 186 -6.83 18.18 -9.04
CA ALA A 186 -7.23 18.14 -10.45
C ALA A 186 -8.59 17.47 -10.67
N ALA A 187 -8.88 16.36 -9.98
CA ALA A 187 -10.17 15.66 -10.08
C ALA A 187 -11.34 16.54 -9.61
N THR A 188 -11.12 17.31 -8.55
CA THR A 188 -12.12 18.23 -8.00
C THR A 188 -12.38 19.38 -8.97
N ALA A 189 -11.32 19.97 -9.54
CA ALA A 189 -11.43 21.02 -10.55
C ALA A 189 -12.09 20.52 -11.84
N TYR A 190 -11.76 19.31 -12.29
CA TYR A 190 -12.39 18.66 -13.44
C TYR A 190 -13.89 18.43 -13.20
N LEU A 191 -14.25 17.86 -12.05
CA LEU A 191 -15.65 17.63 -11.70
C LEU A 191 -16.43 18.96 -11.60
N ALA A 192 -15.81 20.02 -11.06
CA ALA A 192 -16.41 21.34 -11.01
C ALA A 192 -16.73 21.93 -12.38
N ALA A 193 -15.94 21.61 -13.41
CA ALA A 193 -16.16 22.07 -14.77
C ALA A 193 -17.26 21.25 -15.48
N GLU A 194 -17.24 19.93 -15.33
CA GLU A 194 -18.14 19.01 -16.04
C GLU A 194 -19.52 18.86 -15.39
N ASP A 195 -19.58 18.86 -14.06
CA ASP A 195 -20.81 18.67 -13.28
C ASP A 195 -20.73 19.46 -11.96
N PRO A 196 -20.95 20.79 -12.01
CA PRO A 196 -20.75 21.68 -10.87
C PRO A 196 -21.55 21.29 -9.62
N ASP A 197 -22.72 20.67 -9.78
CA ASP A 197 -23.60 20.26 -8.69
C ASP A 197 -23.15 18.96 -8.00
N ALA A 198 -22.17 18.24 -8.57
CA ALA A 198 -21.61 17.01 -8.02
C ALA A 198 -20.32 17.22 -7.21
N GLN A 199 -19.83 18.46 -7.09
CA GLN A 199 -18.59 18.78 -6.38
C GLN A 199 -18.62 18.40 -4.90
N PRO A 200 -17.50 17.91 -4.34
CA PRO A 200 -17.42 17.64 -2.91
C PRO A 200 -17.55 18.92 -2.08
N ARG A 201 -18.19 18.80 -0.90
CA ARG A 201 -18.37 19.87 0.07
C ARG A 201 -17.07 20.47 0.59
N SER A 202 -16.00 19.67 0.66
CA SER A 202 -14.66 20.17 0.96
C SER A 202 -13.56 19.26 0.40
N LEU A 203 -12.39 19.83 0.17
CA LEU A 203 -11.16 19.10 -0.19
C LEU A 203 -10.07 19.39 0.84
N VAL A 204 -9.52 18.34 1.45
CA VAL A 204 -8.40 18.38 2.40
C VAL A 204 -7.21 17.67 1.79
N LEU A 205 -6.07 18.37 1.71
CA LEU A 205 -4.84 17.88 1.10
C LEU A 205 -3.74 17.78 2.17
N ILE A 206 -3.18 16.58 2.38
CA ILE A 206 -2.24 16.32 3.47
C ILE A 206 -0.92 15.76 2.92
N GLY A 207 0.18 16.49 3.13
CA GLY A 207 1.54 15.94 2.99
C GLY A 207 1.94 15.45 1.60
N GLY A 208 1.30 15.97 0.55
CA GLY A 208 1.63 15.66 -0.85
C GLY A 208 2.03 16.91 -1.63
N PRO A 209 2.84 16.77 -2.70
CA PRO A 209 3.35 17.92 -3.43
C PRO A 209 2.27 18.46 -4.38
N VAL A 210 1.72 19.64 -4.06
CA VAL A 210 0.98 20.44 -5.05
C VAL A 210 1.99 21.06 -6.00
N ASP A 211 2.90 21.88 -5.48
CA ASP A 211 4.08 22.37 -6.20
C ASP A 211 5.35 21.68 -5.64
N PRO A 212 5.95 20.74 -6.39
CA PRO A 212 7.21 20.07 -6.01
C PRO A 212 8.42 21.00 -5.88
N ASP A 213 8.37 22.23 -6.40
CA ASP A 213 9.46 23.20 -6.33
C ASP A 213 9.35 24.15 -5.12
N ALA A 214 8.18 24.18 -4.46
CA ALA A 214 7.93 25.08 -3.33
C ALA A 214 8.79 24.76 -2.10
N ALA A 215 9.11 23.48 -1.86
CA ALA A 215 9.96 23.04 -0.76
C ALA A 215 10.77 21.81 -1.15
N ALA A 216 12.08 21.99 -1.34
CA ALA A 216 12.97 20.91 -1.74
C ALA A 216 13.08 19.82 -0.66
N THR A 217 12.90 18.58 -1.10
CA THR A 217 13.10 17.34 -0.35
C THR A 217 13.95 16.38 -1.19
N GLU A 218 14.46 15.30 -0.60
CA GLU A 218 15.18 14.27 -1.36
C GLU A 218 14.34 13.68 -2.51
N VAL A 219 13.02 13.57 -2.31
CA VAL A 219 12.08 13.04 -3.31
C VAL A 219 11.92 14.00 -4.48
N THR A 220 11.73 15.29 -4.21
CA THR A 220 11.60 16.31 -5.28
C THR A 220 12.92 16.49 -6.02
N ASP A 221 14.05 16.41 -5.31
CA ASP A 221 15.38 16.49 -5.92
C ASP A 221 15.69 15.30 -6.83
N PHE A 222 15.33 14.09 -6.41
CA PHE A 222 15.42 12.89 -7.25
C PHE A 222 14.61 13.07 -8.54
N GLY A 223 13.34 13.49 -8.42
CA GLY A 223 12.46 13.75 -9.56
C GLY A 223 13.03 14.79 -10.53
N ARG A 224 13.72 15.82 -10.01
CA ARG A 224 14.38 16.84 -10.84
C ARG A 224 15.60 16.29 -11.60
N ARG A 225 16.45 15.49 -10.94
CA ARG A 225 17.76 15.07 -11.48
C ARG A 225 17.71 13.88 -12.44
N ILE A 226 16.82 12.91 -12.22
CA ILE A 226 16.77 11.69 -13.05
C ILE A 226 16.14 11.98 -14.41
N THR A 227 16.68 11.46 -15.51
CA THR A 227 16.00 11.56 -16.82
C THR A 227 14.88 10.52 -16.93
N MET A 228 13.84 10.79 -17.72
CA MET A 228 12.75 9.84 -17.90
C MET A 228 13.22 8.50 -18.47
N GLY A 229 14.16 8.51 -19.43
CA GLY A 229 14.74 7.27 -19.98
C GLY A 229 15.55 6.46 -18.97
N GLN A 230 16.29 7.12 -18.06
CA GLN A 230 16.96 6.42 -16.95
C GLN A 230 15.95 5.83 -15.97
N LEU A 231 14.90 6.59 -15.64
CA LEU A 231 13.86 6.14 -14.73
C LEU A 231 13.14 4.91 -15.29
N GLU A 232 12.73 4.95 -16.57
CA GLU A 232 12.09 3.82 -17.24
C GLU A 232 13.00 2.59 -17.23
N HIS A 233 14.29 2.76 -17.53
CA HIS A 233 15.25 1.65 -17.57
C HIS A 233 15.51 1.00 -16.21
N LEU A 234 15.52 1.79 -15.14
CA LEU A 234 15.89 1.34 -13.78
C LEU A 234 14.69 0.82 -12.98
N ALA A 235 13.53 1.47 -13.11
CA ALA A 235 12.37 1.19 -12.27
C ALA A 235 11.37 0.22 -12.91
N ILE A 236 11.23 0.24 -14.24
CA ILE A 236 10.13 -0.44 -14.90
C ILE A 236 10.51 -1.87 -15.26
N GLN A 237 9.63 -2.80 -14.87
CA GLN A 237 9.75 -4.22 -15.20
C GLN A 237 8.47 -4.74 -15.84
N ARG A 238 8.53 -5.97 -16.36
CA ARG A 238 7.35 -6.67 -16.90
C ARG A 238 6.93 -7.76 -15.94
N VAL A 239 5.67 -7.76 -15.55
CA VAL A 239 5.08 -8.79 -14.68
C VAL A 239 5.36 -10.17 -15.26
N GLY A 240 5.83 -11.07 -14.39
CA GLY A 240 6.18 -12.44 -14.71
C GLY A 240 4.99 -13.37 -14.95
N PHE A 241 5.27 -14.63 -15.29
CA PHE A 241 4.25 -15.59 -15.74
C PHE A 241 3.28 -16.06 -14.66
N LYS A 242 3.63 -15.90 -13.38
CA LYS A 242 2.83 -16.37 -12.24
C LYS A 242 1.52 -15.59 -12.06
N HIS A 243 1.46 -14.34 -12.53
CA HIS A 243 0.36 -13.43 -12.23
C HIS A 243 -0.54 -13.17 -13.45
N LYS A 244 -1.80 -12.80 -13.19
CA LYS A 244 -2.80 -12.52 -14.25
C LYS A 244 -2.39 -11.38 -15.17
N GLY A 245 -1.60 -10.43 -14.67
CA GLY A 245 -1.06 -9.30 -15.41
C GLY A 245 0.23 -9.61 -16.17
N ALA A 246 0.61 -10.88 -16.38
CA ALA A 246 1.82 -11.26 -17.11
C ALA A 246 2.04 -10.41 -18.38
N GLY A 247 3.22 -9.78 -18.48
CA GLY A 247 3.59 -8.89 -19.58
C GLY A 247 3.27 -7.41 -19.37
N ARG A 248 2.42 -7.04 -18.40
CA ARG A 248 2.15 -5.65 -18.01
C ARG A 248 3.43 -4.97 -17.52
N LEU A 249 3.61 -3.71 -17.92
CA LEU A 249 4.70 -2.89 -17.41
C LEU A 249 4.31 -2.31 -16.06
N VAL A 250 5.19 -2.49 -15.07
CA VAL A 250 4.96 -2.06 -13.69
C VAL A 250 6.22 -1.49 -13.08
N TYR A 251 6.07 -0.63 -12.07
CA TYR A 251 7.11 -0.40 -11.08
C TYR A 251 6.90 -1.38 -9.90
N PRO A 252 7.73 -2.45 -9.76
CA PRO A 252 7.45 -3.50 -8.79
C PRO A 252 7.46 -3.01 -7.34
N GLY A 253 6.49 -3.47 -6.55
CA GLY A 253 6.42 -3.18 -5.12
C GLY A 253 7.65 -3.66 -4.36
N LEU A 254 8.22 -4.81 -4.75
CA LEU A 254 9.47 -5.31 -4.16
C LEU A 254 10.66 -4.37 -4.40
N LEU A 255 10.74 -3.76 -5.59
CA LEU A 255 11.80 -2.81 -5.92
C LEU A 255 11.63 -1.49 -5.16
N GLN A 256 10.39 -1.06 -4.97
CA GLN A 256 10.03 0.07 -4.10
C GLN A 256 10.41 -0.21 -2.64
N LEU A 257 10.03 -1.38 -2.13
CA LEU A 257 10.35 -1.81 -0.77
C LEU A 257 11.86 -1.84 -0.52
N GLN A 258 12.62 -2.40 -1.47
CA GLN A 258 14.08 -2.42 -1.39
C GLN A 258 14.64 -1.01 -1.26
N SER A 259 14.09 -0.04 -2.01
CA SER A 259 14.49 1.36 -1.92
C SER A 259 14.21 1.94 -0.54
N PHE A 260 13.00 1.74 0.00
CA PHE A 260 12.63 2.22 1.34
C PHE A 260 13.48 1.59 2.46
N ILE A 261 13.75 0.28 2.38
CA ILE A 261 14.63 -0.41 3.34
C ILE A 261 16.05 0.16 3.24
N THR A 262 16.56 0.38 2.04
CA THR A 262 17.94 0.86 1.83
C THR A 262 18.14 2.28 2.37
N MET A 263 17.13 3.15 2.26
CA MET A 263 17.18 4.50 2.84
C MET A 263 17.42 4.52 4.35
N ASN A 264 17.03 3.44 5.07
CA ASN A 264 17.22 3.31 6.52
C ASN A 264 17.77 1.93 6.90
N ALA A 265 18.75 1.42 6.14
CA ALA A 265 19.20 0.03 6.21
C ALA A 265 19.65 -0.39 7.62
N GLU A 266 20.40 0.46 8.32
CA GLU A 266 20.88 0.18 9.68
C GLU A 266 19.71 -0.03 10.65
N ARG A 267 18.70 0.83 10.60
CA ARG A 267 17.51 0.75 11.45
C ARG A 267 16.72 -0.54 11.20
N HIS A 268 16.52 -0.90 9.94
CA HIS A 268 15.80 -2.12 9.58
C HIS A 268 16.59 -3.39 9.93
N SER A 269 17.90 -3.40 9.69
CA SER A 269 18.78 -4.51 10.07
C SER A 269 18.81 -4.73 11.58
N LYS A 270 18.87 -3.64 12.35
CA LYS A 270 18.81 -3.68 13.80
C LYS A 270 17.46 -4.21 14.29
N ALA A 271 16.35 -3.66 13.78
CA ALA A 271 15.01 -4.11 14.14
C ALA A 271 14.78 -5.59 13.84
N PHE A 272 15.27 -6.09 12.69
CA PHE A 272 15.22 -7.50 12.34
C PHE A 272 16.00 -8.36 13.34
N SER A 273 17.25 -7.99 13.63
CA SER A 273 18.11 -8.73 14.57
C SER A 273 17.53 -8.75 15.99
N GLU A 274 17.03 -7.61 16.47
CA GLU A 274 16.37 -7.50 17.77
C GLU A 274 15.11 -8.37 17.83
N GLN A 275 14.32 -8.43 16.76
CA GLN A 275 13.14 -9.28 16.70
C GLN A 275 13.52 -10.76 16.76
N VAL A 276 14.59 -11.19 16.08
CA VAL A 276 15.11 -12.57 16.19
C VAL A 276 15.47 -12.89 17.65
N PHE A 277 16.17 -11.99 18.35
CA PHE A 277 16.48 -12.19 19.76
C PHE A 277 15.23 -12.24 20.65
N ARG A 278 14.22 -11.40 20.39
CA ARG A 278 12.95 -11.43 21.13
C ARG A 278 12.20 -12.75 20.91
N VAL A 279 12.09 -13.22 19.67
CA VAL A 279 11.47 -14.50 19.34
C VAL A 279 12.21 -15.66 20.01
N SER A 280 13.55 -15.68 19.97
CA SER A 280 14.35 -16.75 20.61
C SER A 280 14.17 -16.82 22.13
N ARG A 281 13.79 -15.71 22.77
CA ARG A 281 13.55 -15.60 24.21
C ARG A 281 12.07 -15.79 24.59
N GLY A 282 11.18 -16.01 23.61
CA GLY A 282 9.74 -16.10 23.85
C GLY A 282 9.08 -14.77 24.24
N GLU A 283 9.72 -13.64 23.92
CA GLU A 283 9.25 -12.27 24.26
C GLU A 283 8.45 -11.62 23.12
N ALA A 284 8.38 -12.26 21.95
CA ALA A 284 7.62 -11.80 20.79
C ALA A 284 6.23 -12.45 20.73
N THR A 285 5.24 -11.69 20.26
CA THR A 285 3.88 -12.20 20.02
C THR A 285 3.39 -11.78 18.65
N ASP A 286 2.43 -12.52 18.09
CA ASP A 286 1.94 -12.28 16.73
C ASP A 286 1.40 -10.88 16.48
N HIS A 287 0.88 -10.24 17.52
CA HIS A 287 0.25 -8.94 17.45
C HIS A 287 1.02 -7.86 18.21
N ASP A 288 2.30 -8.06 18.51
CA ASP A 288 3.10 -6.99 19.09
C ASP A 288 3.33 -5.83 18.12
N ALA A 289 3.82 -4.69 18.64
CA ALA A 289 3.99 -3.48 17.85
C ALA A 289 4.97 -3.66 16.67
N HIS A 290 6.01 -4.50 16.82
CA HIS A 290 6.96 -4.77 15.76
C HIS A 290 6.28 -5.54 14.63
N ASN A 291 5.63 -6.66 14.96
CA ASN A 291 4.98 -7.52 13.97
C ASN A 291 3.84 -6.78 13.26
N ARG A 292 3.02 -5.99 13.98
CA ARG A 292 1.97 -5.16 13.34
C ARG A 292 2.54 -4.14 12.37
N PHE A 293 3.66 -3.50 12.72
CA PHE A 293 4.30 -2.52 11.86
C PHE A 293 4.88 -3.20 10.60
N TYR A 294 5.66 -4.26 10.75
CA TYR A 294 6.31 -4.92 9.61
C TYR A 294 5.36 -5.74 8.74
N ASP A 295 4.27 -6.28 9.30
CA ASP A 295 3.22 -6.93 8.51
C ASP A 295 2.58 -5.95 7.51
N GLU A 296 2.46 -4.68 7.88
CA GLU A 296 1.95 -3.62 7.01
C GLU A 296 3.05 -3.02 6.12
N TYR A 297 4.22 -2.71 6.71
CA TYR A 297 5.33 -2.06 6.02
C TYR A 297 5.93 -2.92 4.90
N LEU A 298 5.97 -4.24 5.08
CA LEU A 298 6.49 -5.15 4.06
C LEU A 298 5.44 -5.45 2.98
N ALA A 299 4.15 -5.26 3.26
CA ALA A 299 3.07 -5.60 2.33
C ALA A 299 2.96 -4.58 1.19
N VAL A 300 3.57 -4.93 0.06
CA VAL A 300 3.70 -4.05 -1.10
C VAL A 300 2.87 -4.51 -2.29
N MET A 301 2.64 -3.57 -3.20
CA MET A 301 1.93 -3.80 -4.45
C MET A 301 2.65 -3.13 -5.62
N ASP A 302 2.46 -3.70 -6.81
CA ASP A 302 3.00 -3.14 -8.05
C ASP A 302 2.10 -2.00 -8.53
N MET A 303 2.73 -0.90 -8.96
CA MET A 303 2.07 0.18 -9.69
C MET A 303 2.20 -0.02 -11.19
N THR A 304 1.23 0.43 -11.98
CA THR A 304 1.38 0.54 -13.44
C THR A 304 2.55 1.45 -13.79
N ALA A 305 3.31 1.07 -14.82
CA ALA A 305 4.42 1.91 -15.30
C ALA A 305 3.91 3.26 -15.80
N GLU A 306 2.76 3.25 -16.45
CA GLU A 306 2.10 4.44 -16.98
C GLU A 306 1.86 5.46 -15.86
N PHE A 307 1.21 5.05 -14.77
CA PHE A 307 0.95 5.91 -13.61
C PHE A 307 2.22 6.43 -12.94
N TYR A 308 3.21 5.57 -12.74
CA TYR A 308 4.46 5.99 -12.09
C TYR A 308 5.23 7.00 -12.95
N LEU A 309 5.42 6.70 -14.23
CA LEU A 309 6.18 7.56 -15.14
C LEU A 309 5.46 8.89 -15.38
N SER A 310 4.15 8.86 -15.61
CA SER A 310 3.36 10.09 -15.80
C SER A 310 3.30 10.93 -14.53
N THR A 311 3.31 10.32 -13.34
CA THR A 311 3.44 11.06 -12.07
C THR A 311 4.76 11.83 -12.02
N VAL A 312 5.89 11.18 -12.33
CA VAL A 312 7.20 11.86 -12.29
C VAL A 312 7.30 12.93 -13.37
N GLU A 313 6.87 12.64 -14.59
CA GLU A 313 6.95 13.58 -15.70
C GLU A 313 6.03 14.79 -15.49
N ARG A 314 4.73 14.55 -15.30
CA ARG A 314 3.74 15.62 -15.31
C ARG A 314 3.72 16.42 -14.01
N ILE A 315 3.84 15.73 -12.87
CA ILE A 315 3.76 16.38 -11.56
C ILE A 315 5.14 16.91 -11.16
N PHE A 316 6.15 16.05 -11.07
CA PHE A 316 7.45 16.43 -10.52
C PHE A 316 8.34 17.24 -11.46
N LYS A 317 8.30 16.98 -12.77
CA LYS A 317 9.13 17.69 -13.75
C LYS A 317 8.41 18.88 -14.38
N ASN A 318 7.24 18.65 -14.96
CA ASN A 318 6.51 19.67 -15.70
C ASN A 318 5.70 20.59 -14.80
N ARG A 319 5.32 20.13 -13.59
CA ARG A 319 4.51 20.88 -12.62
C ARG A 319 3.18 21.36 -13.23
N GLU A 320 2.46 20.41 -13.82
CA GLU A 320 1.22 20.68 -14.57
C GLU A 320 0.00 20.95 -13.68
N ILE A 321 0.09 20.64 -12.39
CA ILE A 321 -0.92 20.91 -11.36
C ILE A 321 -0.29 21.87 -10.37
#